data_AF-A0A059AYE2-F1
#
_entry.id   AF-A0A059AYE2-F1
#
_cell.length_a   1.000
_cell.length_b   1.000
_cell.length_c   1.000
_cell.angle_alpha   90.00
_cell.angle_beta   90.00
_cell.angle_gamma   90.00
#
_symmetry.space_group_name_H-M   'P 1'
#
loop_
_entity.id
_entity.type
_entity.pdbx_description
1 polymer ?
#
loop_
_entity_poly.entity_id
_entity_poly.type
_entity_poly.pdbx_seq_one_letter_code
_entity_poly.pdbx_strand_id
1 'polypeptide(L)'
;MPLHVLVLFLFLVTTISLPPPPTLSLSTSSPPPPRRSLPLVAPIRKDNTTLRYTLSVYLKTPPQRLDLLLHLGGRFFWVDCYSNYYSSSTYRHIHCNSSICVPLDALGCGYCSGNPPSPTCSNDTCLYLPENPLILKVGLEDALVDALGLPSTDGSSAGRVE
;
A
#
# COMPACT_ATOMS: atom_id res chain seq x y z
N MET A 1 -0.22 -6.29 87.60
CA MET A 1 0.84 -7.32 87.44
C MET A 1 0.73 -7.89 86.04
N PRO A 2 1.61 -7.56 85.08
CA PRO A 2 1.56 -8.13 83.75
C PRO A 2 2.41 -9.41 83.69
N LEU A 3 1.82 -10.44 83.11
CA LEU A 3 2.35 -11.77 82.89
C LEU A 3 3.36 -11.76 81.74
N HIS A 4 4.59 -12.25 81.94
CA HIS A 4 5.57 -12.46 80.88
C HIS A 4 5.43 -13.87 80.30
N VAL A 5 5.05 -13.96 79.02
CA VAL A 5 5.05 -15.23 78.26
C VAL A 5 6.22 -15.20 77.29
N LEU A 6 7.20 -16.07 77.54
CA LEU A 6 8.36 -16.30 76.68
C LEU A 6 7.96 -17.26 75.56
N VAL A 7 7.90 -16.80 74.31
CA VAL A 7 7.66 -17.65 73.13
C VAL A 7 8.97 -17.88 72.40
N LEU A 8 9.52 -19.09 72.53
CA LEU A 8 10.68 -19.58 71.78
C LEU A 8 10.24 -19.92 70.34
N PHE A 9 10.78 -19.21 69.34
CA PHE A 9 10.64 -19.59 67.94
C PHE A 9 11.82 -20.49 67.53
N LEU A 10 11.53 -21.76 67.25
CA LEU A 10 12.45 -22.70 66.62
C LEU A 10 12.41 -22.47 65.09
N PHE A 11 13.53 -22.07 64.49
CA PHE A 11 13.67 -21.98 63.04
C PHE A 11 14.10 -23.34 62.47
N LEU A 12 13.20 -24.02 61.75
CA LEU A 12 13.58 -25.10 60.83
C LEU A 12 14.01 -24.50 59.50
N VAL A 13 15.26 -24.69 59.11
CA VAL A 13 15.79 -24.32 57.79
C VAL A 13 15.57 -25.50 56.85
N THR A 14 14.66 -25.36 55.88
CA THR A 14 14.50 -26.31 54.78
C THR A 14 15.32 -25.85 53.58
N THR A 15 16.27 -26.67 53.14
CA THR A 15 17.07 -26.41 51.94
C THR A 15 16.25 -26.74 50.68
N ILE A 16 15.84 -25.71 49.93
CA ILE A 16 15.14 -25.87 48.65
C ILE A 16 16.18 -26.03 47.54
N SER A 17 16.24 -27.21 46.92
CA SER A 17 17.04 -27.48 45.70
C SER A 17 16.22 -27.08 44.47
N LEU A 18 16.65 -26.03 43.75
CA LEU A 18 16.04 -25.62 42.48
C LEU A 18 16.55 -26.49 41.32
N PRO A 19 15.66 -26.97 40.41
CA PRO A 19 16.07 -27.67 39.19
C PRO A 19 16.73 -26.70 38.18
N PRO A 20 17.67 -27.18 37.35
CA PRO A 20 18.32 -26.33 36.35
C PRO A 20 17.34 -25.87 35.25
N PRO A 21 17.55 -24.68 34.68
CA PRO A 21 16.66 -24.12 33.67
C PRO A 21 16.71 -24.90 32.35
N PRO A 22 15.60 -24.96 31.59
CA PRO A 22 15.56 -25.61 30.30
C PRO A 22 16.45 -24.88 29.28
N THR A 23 17.30 -25.62 28.58
CA THR A 23 18.14 -25.14 27.49
C THR A 23 17.28 -24.83 26.25
N LEU A 24 17.21 -23.55 25.89
CA LEU A 24 16.60 -23.10 24.64
C LEU A 24 17.55 -23.37 23.47
N SER A 25 17.21 -24.31 22.59
CA SER A 25 17.92 -24.53 21.33
C SER A 25 17.47 -23.51 20.29
N LEU A 26 18.35 -22.59 19.88
CA LEU A 26 18.10 -21.71 18.74
C LEU A 26 18.30 -22.50 17.44
N SER A 27 17.20 -22.78 16.74
CA SER A 27 17.24 -23.28 15.36
C SER A 27 17.56 -22.12 14.42
N THR A 28 18.77 -22.06 13.90
CA THR A 28 19.17 -21.11 12.85
C THR A 28 18.50 -21.52 11.54
N SER A 29 17.34 -20.94 11.21
CA SER A 29 16.83 -21.00 9.84
C SER A 29 17.62 -20.02 8.98
N SER A 30 18.10 -20.48 7.82
CA SER A 30 18.72 -19.57 6.86
C SER A 30 17.66 -18.58 6.35
N PRO A 31 17.98 -17.28 6.23
CA PRO A 31 17.07 -16.33 5.61
C PRO A 31 16.77 -16.78 4.17
N PRO A 32 15.51 -16.65 3.71
CA PRO A 32 15.17 -16.98 2.34
C PRO A 32 16.04 -16.15 1.39
N PRO A 33 16.46 -16.72 0.25
CA PRO A 33 17.31 -16.00 -0.69
C PRO A 33 16.61 -14.70 -1.12
N PRO A 34 17.38 -13.60 -1.33
CA PRO A 34 16.83 -12.33 -1.74
C PRO A 34 16.02 -12.52 -3.03
N ARG A 35 14.74 -12.10 -3.00
CA ARG A 35 13.89 -12.11 -4.20
C ARG A 35 14.51 -11.13 -5.19
N ARG A 36 14.99 -11.65 -6.33
CA ARG A 36 15.55 -10.82 -7.41
C ARG A 36 14.39 -10.05 -8.06
N SER A 37 14.21 -8.78 -7.70
CA SER A 37 13.32 -7.88 -8.42
C SER A 37 13.88 -7.64 -9.81
N LEU A 38 13.17 -8.08 -10.86
CA LEU A 38 13.53 -7.72 -12.22
C LEU A 38 13.18 -6.25 -12.46
N PRO A 39 14.00 -5.51 -13.23
CA PRO A 39 13.61 -4.21 -13.75
C PRO A 39 12.28 -4.30 -14.52
N LEU A 40 11.51 -3.22 -14.51
CA LEU A 40 10.23 -3.11 -15.22
C LEU A 40 10.39 -2.23 -16.47
N VAL A 41 9.61 -2.51 -17.51
CA VAL A 41 9.60 -1.75 -18.76
C VAL A 41 8.17 -1.43 -19.19
N ALA A 42 7.92 -0.16 -19.52
CA ALA A 42 6.68 0.29 -20.14
C ALA A 42 6.98 0.86 -21.53
N PRO A 43 6.42 0.30 -22.63
CA PRO A 43 6.59 0.88 -23.96
C PRO A 43 5.98 2.28 -24.03
N ILE A 44 6.74 3.23 -24.59
CA ILE A 44 6.27 4.60 -24.85
C ILE A 44 5.93 4.72 -26.33
N ARG A 45 4.75 5.25 -26.64
CA ARG A 45 4.30 5.51 -28.02
C ARG A 45 4.09 7.00 -28.21
N LYS A 46 4.55 7.52 -29.36
CA LYS A 46 4.22 8.87 -29.80
C LYS A 46 3.01 8.82 -30.71
N ASP A 47 2.00 9.62 -30.40
CA ASP A 47 0.90 9.90 -31.31
C ASP A 47 1.33 11.04 -32.25
N ASN A 48 1.42 10.77 -33.55
CA ASN A 48 1.92 11.75 -34.53
C ASN A 48 0.92 12.87 -34.85
N THR A 49 -0.34 12.70 -34.48
CA THR A 49 -1.43 13.66 -34.72
C THR A 49 -1.47 14.72 -33.63
N THR A 50 -1.36 14.26 -32.38
CA THR A 50 -1.44 15.08 -31.17
C THR A 50 -0.07 15.44 -30.59
N LEU A 51 0.99 14.80 -31.08
CA LEU A 51 2.38 14.90 -30.60
C LEU A 51 2.55 14.53 -29.11
N ARG A 52 1.61 13.75 -28.57
CA ARG A 52 1.62 13.28 -27.18
C ARG A 52 2.32 11.94 -27.08
N TYR A 53 2.85 11.68 -25.89
CA TYR A 53 3.46 10.40 -25.55
C TYR A 53 2.53 9.64 -24.61
N THR A 54 2.35 8.36 -24.84
CA THR A 54 1.60 7.47 -23.96
C THR A 54 2.45 6.31 -23.49
N LEU A 55 2.19 5.81 -22.28
CA LEU A 55 2.75 4.57 -21.76
C LEU A 55 1.66 3.49 -21.67
N SER A 56 1.98 2.26 -22.07
CA SER A 56 1.08 1.13 -21.91
C SER A 56 1.30 0.44 -20.56
N VAL A 57 0.25 0.31 -19.75
CA VAL A 57 0.26 -0.36 -18.45
C VAL A 57 -0.87 -1.39 -18.36
N TYR A 58 -0.79 -2.27 -17.36
CA TYR A 58 -1.92 -3.11 -16.95
C TYR A 58 -2.48 -2.56 -15.63
N LEU A 59 -3.77 -2.25 -15.57
CA LEU A 59 -4.45 -1.89 -14.31
C LEU A 59 -5.60 -2.86 -14.04
N LYS A 60 -6.14 -2.78 -12.83
CA LYS A 60 -7.36 -3.46 -12.37
C LYS A 60 -7.18 -4.97 -12.14
N THR A 61 -8.19 -5.58 -11.55
CA THR A 61 -8.37 -7.03 -11.51
C THR A 61 -9.75 -7.42 -12.06
N PRO A 62 -9.83 -8.27 -13.10
CA PRO A 62 -8.71 -8.87 -13.85
C PRO A 62 -7.88 -7.81 -14.62
N PRO A 63 -6.57 -8.05 -14.85
CA PRO A 63 -5.70 -7.07 -15.50
C PRO A 63 -6.17 -6.67 -16.89
N GLN A 64 -6.31 -5.36 -17.10
CA GLN A 64 -6.68 -4.76 -18.37
C GLN A 64 -5.57 -3.83 -18.85
N ARG A 65 -5.16 -3.99 -20.11
CA ARG A 65 -4.19 -3.09 -20.73
C ARG A 65 -4.85 -1.74 -21.05
N LEU A 66 -4.16 -0.65 -20.75
CA LEU A 66 -4.55 0.71 -21.12
C LEU A 66 -3.33 1.59 -21.41
N ASP A 67 -3.56 2.64 -22.17
CA ASP A 67 -2.55 3.64 -22.50
C ASP A 67 -2.80 4.91 -21.67
N LEU A 68 -1.82 5.31 -20.86
CA LEU A 68 -1.84 6.54 -20.07
C LEU A 68 -1.04 7.64 -20.76
N LEU A 69 -1.48 8.89 -20.63
CA LEU A 69 -0.66 10.04 -21.04
C LEU A 69 0.63 10.09 -20.20
N LEU A 70 1.78 10.17 -20.86
CA LEU A 70 3.07 10.38 -20.19
C LEU A 70 3.21 11.85 -19.80
N HIS A 71 3.04 12.15 -18.52
CA HIS A 71 3.24 13.47 -17.95
C HIS A 71 4.42 13.44 -16.95
N LEU A 72 5.62 13.83 -17.40
CA LEU A 72 6.85 13.76 -16.60
C LEU A 72 6.84 14.68 -15.37
N GLY A 73 6.07 15.78 -15.41
CA GLY A 73 5.88 16.69 -14.28
C GLY A 73 4.70 16.31 -13.37
N GLY A 74 4.00 15.21 -13.66
CA GLY A 74 2.86 14.77 -12.88
C GLY A 74 3.29 14.18 -11.52
N ARG A 75 2.54 14.52 -10.47
CA ARG A 75 2.79 14.01 -9.10
C ARG A 75 2.39 12.54 -8.92
N PHE A 76 1.40 12.10 -9.68
CA PHE A 76 0.82 10.76 -9.64
C PHE A 76 0.11 10.50 -10.99
N PHE A 77 -0.21 9.24 -11.27
CA PHE A 77 -1.09 8.90 -12.38
C PHE A 77 -2.55 8.98 -11.93
N TRP A 78 -3.45 9.23 -12.87
CA TRP A 78 -4.89 9.17 -12.64
C TRP A 78 -5.57 8.55 -13.85
N VAL A 79 -6.75 7.97 -13.62
CA VAL A 79 -7.63 7.43 -14.65
C VAL A 79 -9.04 7.95 -14.42
N ASP A 80 -9.86 7.96 -15.46
CA ASP A 80 -11.27 8.32 -15.33
C ASP A 80 -12.06 7.15 -14.73
N CYS A 81 -12.39 7.27 -13.44
CA CYS A 81 -13.22 6.32 -12.71
C CYS A 81 -14.73 6.58 -12.85
N TYR A 82 -15.15 7.74 -13.37
CA TYR A 82 -16.56 8.06 -13.64
C TYR A 82 -17.08 7.36 -14.88
N SER A 83 -16.16 7.01 -15.79
CA SER A 83 -16.46 6.17 -16.93
C SER A 83 -17.06 4.83 -16.50
N ASN A 84 -18.15 4.45 -17.16
CA ASN A 84 -18.84 3.17 -16.97
C ASN A 84 -17.93 1.93 -17.19
N TYR A 85 -16.71 2.14 -17.70
CA TYR A 85 -15.73 1.11 -18.02
C TYR A 85 -14.71 0.86 -16.89
N TYR A 86 -14.74 1.63 -15.78
CA TYR A 86 -13.88 1.35 -14.64
C TYR A 86 -14.54 0.32 -13.71
N SER A 87 -14.10 -0.94 -13.82
CA SER A 87 -14.52 -2.04 -12.95
C SER A 87 -13.32 -2.88 -12.58
N SER A 88 -13.09 -3.05 -11.28
CA SER A 88 -11.95 -3.77 -10.71
C SER A 88 -12.39 -4.44 -9.40
N SER A 89 -11.90 -5.65 -9.12
CA SER A 89 -12.15 -6.31 -7.84
C SER A 89 -11.10 -5.99 -6.77
N THR A 90 -10.02 -5.30 -7.13
CA THR A 90 -8.88 -5.02 -6.23
C THR A 90 -8.72 -3.55 -5.87
N TYR A 91 -9.53 -2.65 -6.42
CA TYR A 91 -9.46 -1.25 -6.03
C TYR A 91 -9.80 -1.10 -4.55
N ARG A 92 -9.13 -0.14 -3.89
CA ARG A 92 -9.41 0.25 -2.51
C ARG A 92 -9.26 1.74 -2.38
N HIS A 93 -10.16 2.35 -1.62
CA HIS A 93 -10.00 3.74 -1.21
C HIS A 93 -8.82 3.87 -0.25
N ILE A 94 -8.09 4.96 -0.41
CA ILE A 94 -7.03 5.31 0.53
C ILE A 94 -7.65 6.01 1.73
N HIS A 95 -7.60 5.35 2.88
CA HIS A 95 -8.18 5.89 4.11
C HIS A 95 -7.55 7.22 4.51
N CYS A 96 -8.36 8.13 5.07
CA CYS A 96 -7.87 9.43 5.49
C CYS A 96 -6.76 9.33 6.54
N ASN A 97 -5.84 10.28 6.52
CA ASN A 97 -4.65 10.33 7.39
C ASN A 97 -3.68 9.14 7.25
N SER A 98 -3.87 8.26 6.25
CA SER A 98 -2.87 7.26 5.89
C SER A 98 -1.57 7.93 5.44
N SER A 99 -0.43 7.30 5.73
CA SER A 99 0.89 7.80 5.33
C SER A 99 1.03 7.97 3.81
N ILE A 100 0.24 7.24 3.03
CA ILE A 100 0.23 7.34 1.55
C ILE A 100 -0.45 8.62 1.05
N CYS A 101 -1.21 9.33 1.89
CA CYS A 101 -1.88 10.58 1.51
C CYS A 101 -0.96 11.79 1.51
N VAL A 102 0.11 11.74 2.31
CA VAL A 102 1.13 12.79 2.37
C VAL A 102 1.80 13.02 1.02
N PRO A 103 2.34 11.99 0.32
CA PRO A 103 2.94 12.19 -1.00
C PRO A 103 1.93 12.58 -2.10
N LEU A 104 0.63 12.34 -1.87
CA LEU A 104 -0.44 12.78 -2.77
C LEU A 104 -0.84 14.26 -2.54
N ASP A 105 -0.24 14.92 -1.55
CA ASP A 105 -0.59 16.29 -1.15
C ASP A 105 -2.09 16.42 -0.85
N ALA A 106 -2.59 15.47 -0.04
CA ALA A 106 -4.00 15.36 0.23
C ALA A 106 -4.55 16.63 0.92
N LEU A 107 -5.67 17.13 0.42
CA LEU A 107 -6.29 18.38 0.88
C LEU A 107 -7.28 18.19 2.03
N GLY A 108 -7.67 16.95 2.31
CA GLY A 108 -8.63 16.63 3.34
C GLY A 108 -9.22 15.24 3.18
N CYS A 109 -10.32 15.00 3.88
CA CYS A 109 -11.04 13.74 3.84
C CYS A 109 -12.35 13.89 3.06
N GLY A 110 -12.57 12.97 2.13
CA GLY A 110 -13.77 12.83 1.32
C GLY A 110 -14.91 12.23 2.12
N TYR A 111 -16.12 12.63 1.74
CA TYR A 111 -17.35 12.10 2.30
C TYR A 111 -18.34 11.81 1.17
N CYS A 112 -18.90 10.61 1.18
CA CYS A 112 -19.84 10.11 0.19
C CYS A 112 -21.24 10.00 0.82
N SER A 113 -22.10 10.98 0.53
CA SER A 113 -23.47 11.02 1.04
C SER A 113 -24.45 10.41 0.04
N GLY A 114 -25.28 9.46 0.49
CA GLY A 114 -26.48 9.01 -0.25
C GLY A 114 -26.23 8.05 -1.41
N ASN A 115 -24.98 7.71 -1.71
CA ASN A 115 -24.63 6.71 -2.73
C ASN A 115 -23.90 5.51 -2.09
N PRO A 116 -24.08 4.29 -2.62
CA PRO A 116 -23.23 3.16 -2.26
C PRO A 116 -21.75 3.45 -2.57
N PRO A 117 -20.81 2.89 -1.80
CA PRO A 117 -19.39 3.01 -2.12
C PRO A 117 -19.08 2.54 -3.54
N SER A 118 -18.32 3.35 -4.25
CA SER A 118 -17.88 3.09 -5.62
C SER A 118 -16.48 3.68 -5.80
N PRO A 119 -15.76 3.35 -6.89
CA PRO A 119 -14.45 3.97 -7.16
C PRO A 119 -14.46 5.50 -7.12
N THR A 120 -15.59 6.16 -7.37
CA THR A 120 -15.71 7.62 -7.39
C THR A 120 -16.27 8.23 -6.11
N CYS A 121 -16.62 7.41 -5.11
CA CYS A 121 -17.30 7.89 -3.91
C CYS A 121 -17.10 6.92 -2.74
N SER A 122 -16.33 7.33 -1.73
CA SER A 122 -16.28 6.63 -0.45
C SER A 122 -16.06 7.59 0.72
N ASN A 123 -16.61 7.21 1.88
CA ASN A 123 -16.32 7.91 3.12
C ASN A 123 -14.87 7.70 3.56
N ASP A 124 -14.33 8.73 4.22
CA ASP A 124 -13.04 8.68 4.90
C ASP A 124 -11.88 8.35 3.96
N THR A 125 -11.90 8.98 2.78
CA THR A 125 -10.91 8.82 1.72
C THR A 125 -10.05 10.07 1.60
N CYS A 126 -8.76 9.96 1.30
CA CYS A 126 -7.95 11.16 1.03
C CYS A 126 -8.36 11.85 -0.28
N LEU A 127 -8.61 13.15 -0.20
CA LEU A 127 -8.91 13.99 -1.36
C LEU A 127 -7.63 14.55 -1.97
N TYR A 128 -7.54 14.55 -3.30
CA TYR A 128 -6.39 15.03 -4.04
C TYR A 128 -6.82 15.79 -5.30
N LEU A 129 -5.85 16.45 -5.95
CA LEU A 129 -6.07 17.29 -7.12
C LEU A 129 -5.41 16.71 -8.38
N PRO A 130 -6.04 15.77 -9.10
CA PRO A 130 -5.56 15.37 -10.41
C PRO A 130 -5.65 16.53 -11.40
N GLU A 131 -4.53 16.78 -12.08
CA GLU A 131 -4.42 17.77 -13.14
C GLU A 131 -4.42 17.08 -14.50
N ASN A 132 -5.24 17.60 -15.42
CA ASN A 132 -5.10 17.33 -16.84
C ASN A 132 -4.19 18.39 -17.47
N PRO A 133 -2.92 18.05 -17.80
CA PRO A 133 -1.94 19.03 -18.27
C PRO A 133 -2.25 19.55 -19.69
N LEU A 134 -3.18 18.93 -20.40
CA LEU A 134 -3.53 19.31 -21.77
C LEU A 134 -4.51 20.48 -21.83
N ILE A 135 -5.36 20.59 -20.82
CA ILE A 135 -6.42 21.62 -20.74
C ILE A 135 -6.35 22.45 -19.46
N LEU A 136 -5.30 22.24 -18.63
CA LEU A 136 -5.08 22.92 -17.36
C LEU A 136 -6.30 22.83 -16.42
N LYS A 137 -6.98 21.68 -16.46
CA LYS A 137 -8.14 21.43 -15.62
C LYS A 137 -7.72 20.60 -14.41
N VAL A 138 -8.20 21.01 -13.24
CA VAL A 138 -8.02 20.32 -11.98
C VAL A 138 -9.40 19.93 -11.43
N GLY A 139 -9.51 18.74 -10.85
CA GLY A 139 -10.68 18.28 -10.09
C GLY A 139 -10.29 17.95 -8.66
N LEU A 140 -11.26 17.92 -7.74
CA LEU A 140 -11.06 17.41 -6.37
C LEU A 140 -11.67 16.02 -6.31
N GLU A 141 -10.85 15.00 -6.08
CA GLU A 141 -11.22 13.59 -6.29
C GLU A 141 -10.78 12.69 -5.13
N ASP A 142 -11.41 11.52 -5.01
CA ASP A 142 -11.11 10.47 -4.00
C ASP A 142 -9.93 9.59 -4.42
N ALA A 143 -8.88 9.50 -3.58
CA ALA A 143 -7.69 8.72 -3.90
C ALA A 143 -7.92 7.21 -3.76
N LEU A 144 -7.40 6.47 -4.74
CA LEU A 144 -7.54 5.02 -4.84
C LEU A 144 -6.18 4.36 -4.99
N VAL A 145 -6.08 3.12 -4.52
CA VAL A 145 -5.06 2.17 -4.93
C VAL A 145 -5.73 1.02 -5.67
N ASP A 146 -5.07 0.51 -6.70
CA ASP A 146 -5.50 -0.68 -7.42
C ASP A 146 -4.27 -1.45 -7.93
N ALA A 147 -4.47 -2.65 -8.46
CA ALA A 147 -3.44 -3.43 -9.11
C ALA A 147 -2.89 -2.64 -10.32
N LEU A 148 -1.57 -2.52 -10.37
CA LEU A 148 -0.80 -2.00 -11.50
C LEU A 148 0.25 -3.06 -11.84
N GLY A 149 0.35 -3.38 -13.12
CA GLY A 149 1.35 -4.32 -13.62
C GLY A 149 2.11 -3.79 -14.82
N LEU A 150 3.39 -4.15 -14.86
CA LEU A 150 4.31 -3.84 -15.95
C LEU A 150 5.10 -5.08 -16.33
N PRO A 151 5.45 -5.25 -17.63
CA PRO A 151 6.41 -6.25 -18.03
C PRO A 151 7.74 -6.10 -17.28
N SER A 152 8.27 -7.21 -16.77
CA SER A 152 9.67 -7.32 -16.38
C SER A 152 10.59 -7.21 -17.60
N THR A 153 11.88 -6.96 -17.39
CA THR A 153 12.88 -6.97 -18.46
C THR A 153 14.26 -7.41 -17.97
N ASP A 154 15.02 -8.03 -18.86
CA ASP A 154 16.45 -8.32 -18.70
C ASP A 154 17.36 -7.21 -19.28
N GLY A 155 16.76 -6.12 -19.79
CA GLY A 155 17.45 -5.04 -20.49
C GLY A 155 17.49 -5.19 -22.02
N SER A 156 17.14 -6.37 -22.56
CA SER A 156 17.09 -6.63 -24.01
C SER A 156 15.68 -6.95 -24.50
N SER A 157 14.86 -7.60 -23.67
CA SER A 157 13.53 -8.08 -24.01
C SER A 157 12.54 -7.87 -22.87
N ALA A 158 11.25 -7.78 -23.21
CA ALA A 158 10.16 -7.72 -22.24
C ALA A 158 9.77 -9.15 -21.82
N GLY A 159 9.61 -9.34 -20.52
CA GLY A 159 9.17 -10.58 -19.88
C GLY A 159 7.70 -10.57 -19.50
N ARG A 160 7.37 -11.30 -18.43
CA ARG A 160 6.02 -11.40 -17.89
C ARG A 160 5.61 -10.09 -17.20
N VAL A 161 4.31 -9.79 -17.21
CA VAL A 161 3.71 -8.73 -16.37
C VAL A 161 3.81 -9.15 -14.90
N GLU A 162 4.50 -8.32 -14.12
CA GLU A 162 4.60 -8.38 -12.66
C GLU A 162 3.56 -7.48 -12.00
#